data_AF-A0A1F9HV68-F1
#
_entry.id   AF-A0A1F9HV68-F1
#
_cell.length_a   1.000
_cell.length_b   1.000
_cell.length_c   1.000
_cell.angle_alpha   90.00
_cell.angle_beta   90.00
_cell.angle_gamma   90.00
#
_symmetry.space_group_name_H-M   'P 1'
#
loop_
_entity.id
_entity.type
_entity.pdbx_description
1 polymer ?
#
loop_
_entity_poly.entity_id
_entity_poly.type
_entity_poly.pdbx_seq_one_letter_code
_entity_poly.pdbx_strand_id
1 'polypeptide(L)'
;MKKNSPINNFVLWRNACCLNNNHGRTLFETLLVIIMVALFLLIAVERFWSSAYLAREAALRIELSNIRRAVGFYHITKGKLPESLRQLTQEKVVVPTQDTPIAMDWPYIQGMAVDKEGELLDPFGNRYIYDPNTGRIKTETKGYEIW
;
A
#
# COMPACT_ATOMS: atom_id res chain seq x y z
N MET A 1 15.80 -58.15 -41.60
CA MET A 1 16.90 -57.33 -41.05
C MET A 1 17.37 -56.35 -42.12
N LYS A 2 17.76 -55.11 -41.71
CA LYS A 2 17.90 -53.84 -42.48
C LYS A 2 16.52 -53.17 -42.74
N LYS A 3 16.29 -51.89 -42.47
CA LYS A 3 17.19 -50.73 -42.39
C LYS A 3 16.50 -49.55 -41.64
N ASN A 4 17.26 -48.91 -40.74
CA ASN A 4 17.27 -47.52 -40.27
C ASN A 4 16.01 -46.62 -40.33
N SER A 5 15.62 -46.12 -39.16
CA SER A 5 14.85 -44.90 -38.85
C SER A 5 15.57 -43.61 -39.33
N PRO A 6 15.14 -42.37 -38.99
CA PRO A 6 13.80 -41.80 -38.71
C PRO A 6 13.61 -40.43 -39.43
N ILE A 7 12.43 -40.08 -39.98
CA ILE A 7 12.20 -38.67 -40.41
C ILE A 7 10.75 -38.24 -40.15
N ASN A 8 10.56 -37.54 -39.03
CA ASN A 8 9.78 -36.32 -38.84
C ASN A 8 8.36 -36.25 -39.43
N ASN A 9 7.37 -36.68 -38.65
CA ASN A 9 6.02 -36.13 -38.72
C ASN A 9 5.99 -34.76 -38.03
N PHE A 10 6.35 -33.72 -38.77
CA PHE A 10 5.95 -32.34 -38.45
C PHE A 10 5.62 -31.61 -39.75
N VAL A 11 4.58 -32.12 -40.41
CA VAL A 11 3.96 -31.47 -41.57
C VAL A 11 2.73 -30.74 -41.04
N LEU A 12 2.59 -29.48 -41.45
CA LEU A 12 1.47 -28.55 -41.29
C LEU A 12 1.54 -27.53 -40.14
N TRP A 13 2.48 -26.59 -40.25
CA TRP A 13 2.16 -25.17 -40.07
C TRP A 13 2.69 -24.40 -41.28
N ARG A 14 1.92 -24.44 -42.37
CA ARG A 14 2.20 -23.65 -43.56
C ARG A 14 1.13 -22.56 -43.66
N ASN A 15 1.49 -21.38 -43.17
CA ASN A 15 1.14 -20.05 -43.67
C ASN A 15 -0.15 -20.00 -44.52
N ALA A 16 -1.28 -19.73 -43.87
CA ALA A 16 -2.38 -18.98 -44.51
C ALA A 16 -2.13 -17.51 -44.14
N CYS A 17 -1.36 -16.82 -44.98
CA CYS A 17 -1.83 -16.03 -46.11
C CYS A 17 -1.93 -14.56 -45.69
N CYS A 18 -1.03 -13.78 -46.27
CA CYS A 18 -0.83 -12.35 -46.08
C CYS A 18 -2.13 -11.57 -46.31
N LEU A 19 -2.66 -10.96 -45.25
CA LEU A 19 -3.51 -9.76 -45.35
C LEU A 19 -2.63 -8.55 -45.03
N ASN A 20 -1.53 -8.36 -45.76
CA ASN A 20 -0.82 -7.09 -45.73
C ASN A 20 -1.57 -6.11 -46.63
N ASN A 21 -2.67 -5.58 -46.12
CA ASN A 21 -3.37 -4.47 -46.74
C ASN A 21 -2.54 -3.21 -46.44
N ASN A 22 -1.57 -2.89 -47.30
CA ASN A 22 -0.79 -1.64 -47.29
C ASN A 22 -1.68 -0.43 -47.67
N HIS A 23 -2.88 -0.35 -47.13
CA HIS A 23 -3.67 0.88 -47.18
C HIS A 23 -3.15 1.77 -46.06
N GLY A 24 -2.48 2.87 -46.45
CA GLY A 24 -2.06 3.90 -45.50
C GLY A 24 -3.25 4.33 -44.65
N ARG A 25 -3.05 4.41 -43.33
CA ARG A 25 -4.08 4.86 -42.39
C ARG A 25 -4.67 6.18 -42.90
N THR A 26 -5.99 6.24 -42.94
CA THR A 26 -6.68 7.47 -43.34
C THR A 26 -6.47 8.53 -42.26
N LEU A 27 -6.47 9.82 -42.64
CA LEU A 27 -6.41 10.92 -41.67
C LEU A 27 -7.55 10.81 -40.64
N PHE A 28 -8.71 10.34 -41.10
CA PHE A 28 -9.89 10.12 -40.28
C PHE A 28 -9.68 9.04 -39.21
N GLU A 29 -9.01 7.94 -39.53
CA GLU A 29 -8.74 6.86 -38.58
C GLU A 29 -7.87 7.35 -37.42
N THR A 30 -6.82 8.11 -37.71
CA THR A 30 -5.96 8.68 -36.65
C THR A 30 -6.71 9.73 -35.83
N LEU A 31 -7.55 10.54 -36.49
CA LEU A 31 -8.39 11.54 -35.80
C LEU A 31 -9.40 10.88 -34.86
N LEU A 32 -10.07 9.81 -35.30
CA LEU A 32 -11.00 9.06 -34.47
C LEU A 32 -10.31 8.38 -33.28
N VAL A 33 -9.12 7.83 -33.48
CA VAL A 33 -8.33 7.23 -32.39
C VAL A 33 -7.95 8.27 -31.34
N ILE A 34 -7.46 9.44 -31.75
CA ILE A 34 -7.09 10.50 -30.80
C ILE A 34 -8.33 10.99 -30.03
N ILE A 35 -9.48 11.12 -30.69
CA ILE A 35 -10.75 11.48 -30.03
C ILE A 35 -11.14 10.42 -29.00
N MET A 36 -11.07 9.13 -29.35
CA MET A 36 -11.39 8.03 -28.44
C MET A 36 -10.44 7.98 -27.23
N VAL A 37 -9.13 8.14 -27.47
CA VAL A 37 -8.12 8.19 -26.40
C VAL A 37 -8.36 9.40 -25.48
N ALA A 38 -8.67 10.57 -26.03
CA ALA A 38 -8.98 11.76 -25.24
C ALA A 38 -10.22 11.53 -24.35
N LEU A 39 -11.28 10.91 -24.88
CA LEU A 39 -12.47 10.56 -24.10
C LEU A 39 -12.15 9.59 -22.95
N PHE A 40 -11.30 8.59 -23.20
CA PHE A 40 -10.88 7.65 -22.16
C PHE A 40 -10.05 8.31 -21.07
N LEU A 41 -9.13 9.20 -21.43
CA LEU A 41 -8.33 9.91 -20.43
C LEU A 41 -9.20 10.78 -19.51
N LEU A 42 -10.23 11.44 -20.04
CA LEU A 42 -11.16 12.24 -19.25
C LEU A 42 -11.85 11.41 -18.14
N ILE A 43 -12.34 10.20 -18.47
CA ILE A 43 -13.04 9.34 -17.51
C ILE A 43 -12.06 8.61 -16.57
N ALA A 44 -10.90 8.18 -17.11
CA ALA A 44 -9.92 7.40 -16.36
C ALA A 44 -9.32 8.19 -15.19
N VAL A 45 -9.06 9.49 -15.37
CA VAL A 45 -8.50 10.35 -14.32
C VAL A 45 -9.42 10.40 -13.11
N GLU A 46 -10.68 10.81 -13.30
CA GLU A 46 -11.65 10.97 -12.19
C GLU A 46 -11.84 9.67 -11.42
N ARG A 47 -11.90 8.53 -12.13
CA ARG A 47 -12.11 7.23 -11.51
C ARG A 47 -10.93 6.80 -10.62
N PHE A 48 -9.70 7.12 -11.00
CA PHE A 48 -8.50 6.70 -10.28
C PHE A 48 -8.39 7.38 -8.89
N TRP A 49 -8.65 8.69 -8.82
CA TRP A 49 -8.51 9.44 -7.57
C TRP A 49 -9.47 8.97 -6.47
N SER A 50 -10.73 8.67 -6.81
CA SER A 50 -11.73 8.21 -5.84
C SER A 50 -11.33 6.89 -5.17
N SER A 51 -10.81 5.93 -5.93
CA SER A 51 -10.38 4.64 -5.36
C SER A 51 -9.16 4.79 -4.46
N ALA A 52 -8.21 5.65 -4.85
CA ALA A 52 -7.03 5.92 -4.05
C ALA A 52 -7.39 6.61 -2.72
N TYR A 53 -8.35 7.53 -2.75
CA TYR A 53 -8.83 8.23 -1.55
C TYR A 53 -9.45 7.27 -0.53
N LEU A 54 -10.36 6.39 -0.97
CA LEU A 54 -10.97 5.38 -0.10
C LEU A 54 -9.95 4.43 0.52
N ALA A 55 -8.91 4.06 -0.23
CA ALA A 55 -7.83 3.22 0.29
C ALA A 55 -7.03 3.95 1.39
N ARG A 56 -6.75 5.24 1.22
CA ARG A 56 -6.06 6.07 2.25
C ARG A 56 -6.91 6.23 3.50
N GLU A 57 -8.22 6.45 3.35
CA GLU A 57 -9.16 6.53 4.47
C GLU A 57 -9.20 5.21 5.28
N ALA A 58 -9.29 4.08 4.57
CA ALA A 58 -9.26 2.77 5.22
C ALA A 58 -7.93 2.51 5.94
N ALA A 59 -6.80 2.87 5.31
CA ALA A 59 -5.48 2.78 5.92
C ALA A 59 -5.38 3.64 7.19
N LEU A 60 -5.86 4.89 7.15
CA LEU A 60 -5.83 5.81 8.28
C LEU A 60 -6.58 5.23 9.49
N ARG A 61 -7.77 4.67 9.25
CA ARG A 61 -8.57 4.03 10.30
C ARG A 61 -7.85 2.83 10.92
N ILE A 62 -7.17 2.03 10.10
CA ILE A 62 -6.40 0.87 10.56
C ILE A 62 -5.19 1.33 11.38
N GLU A 63 -4.45 2.34 10.91
CA GLU A 63 -3.30 2.91 11.63
C GLU A 63 -3.71 3.48 12.99
N LEU A 64 -4.75 4.31 13.06
CA LEU A 64 -5.26 4.86 14.34
C LEU A 64 -5.63 3.75 15.33
N SER A 65 -6.31 2.69 14.86
CA SER A 65 -6.65 1.53 15.67
C SER A 65 -5.39 0.78 16.13
N ASN A 66 -4.39 0.64 15.26
CA ASN A 66 -3.12 -0.01 15.57
C ASN A 66 -2.34 0.76 16.64
N ILE A 67 -2.20 2.08 16.50
CA ILE A 67 -1.50 2.92 17.48
C ILE A 67 -2.20 2.84 18.85
N ARG A 68 -3.55 2.88 18.88
CA ARG A 68 -4.30 2.75 20.13
C ARG A 68 -4.06 1.41 20.83
N ARG A 69 -4.02 0.32 20.06
CA ARG A 69 -3.70 -1.00 20.60
C ARG A 69 -2.27 -1.05 21.12
N ALA A 70 -1.32 -0.46 20.40
CA ALA A 70 0.07 -0.37 20.81
C ALA A 70 0.24 0.44 22.11
N VAL A 71 -0.45 1.58 22.25
CA VAL A 71 -0.48 2.37 23.50
C VAL A 71 -1.07 1.55 24.65
N GLY A 72 -2.19 0.88 24.42
CA GLY A 72 -2.80 0.01 25.43
C GLY A 72 -1.86 -1.13 25.86
N PHE A 73 -1.16 -1.73 24.89
CA PHE A 73 -0.18 -2.79 25.17
C PHE A 73 1.06 -2.26 25.90
N TYR A 74 1.53 -1.05 25.56
CA TYR A 74 2.59 -0.36 26.29
C TYR A 74 2.18 -0.12 27.74
N HIS A 75 0.96 0.36 27.97
CA HIS A 75 0.42 0.57 29.30
C HIS A 75 0.32 -0.72 30.12
N ILE A 76 -0.08 -1.85 29.51
CA ILE A 76 -0.15 -3.15 30.19
C ILE A 76 1.25 -3.66 30.57
N THR A 77 2.23 -3.49 29.68
CA THR A 77 3.59 -4.04 29.87
C THR A 77 4.47 -3.17 30.78
N LYS A 78 4.31 -1.85 30.74
CA LYS A 78 5.14 -0.89 31.49
C LYS A 78 4.42 -0.21 32.66
N GLY A 79 3.08 -0.29 32.72
CA GLY A 79 2.27 0.37 33.75
C GLY A 79 2.19 1.89 33.63
N LYS A 80 2.67 2.48 32.52
CA LYS A 80 2.64 3.91 32.25
C LYS A 80 2.26 4.20 30.80
N LEU A 81 1.70 5.37 30.52
CA LEU A 81 1.49 5.85 29.15
C LEU A 81 2.85 6.30 28.55
N PRO A 82 3.06 6.12 27.24
CA PRO A 82 4.24 6.68 26.59
C PRO A 82 4.19 8.21 26.63
N GLU A 83 5.34 8.86 26.70
CA GLU A 83 5.45 10.33 26.65
C GLU A 83 5.34 10.86 25.22
N SER A 84 5.67 10.03 24.23
CA SER A 84 5.56 10.35 22.81
C SER A 84 5.34 9.10 21.97
N LEU A 85 4.76 9.27 20.78
CA LEU A 85 4.58 8.15 19.85
C LEU A 85 5.92 7.55 19.38
N ARG A 86 7.00 8.33 19.41
CA ARG A 86 8.36 7.87 19.06
C ARG A 86 8.85 6.74 19.95
N GLN A 87 8.47 6.74 21.22
CA GLN A 87 8.82 5.66 22.15
C GLN A 87 8.25 4.32 21.68
N LEU A 88 7.08 4.30 21.03
CA LEU A 88 6.47 3.07 20.54
C LEU A 88 7.21 2.47 19.32
N THR A 89 7.94 3.30 18.57
CA THR A 89 8.75 2.86 17.42
C THR A 89 10.17 2.47 17.83
N GLN A 90 10.72 3.13 18.86
CA GLN A 90 12.10 2.94 19.30
C GLN A 90 12.24 1.85 20.38
N GLU A 91 11.27 1.74 21.29
CA GLU A 91 11.34 0.75 22.37
C GLU A 91 10.92 -0.63 21.88
N LYS A 92 11.75 -1.61 22.25
CA LYS A 92 11.48 -3.03 22.04
C LYS A 92 10.53 -3.54 23.11
N VAL A 93 9.60 -4.41 22.71
CA VAL A 93 8.67 -5.03 23.64
C VAL A 93 9.43 -5.94 24.61
N VAL A 94 9.23 -5.73 25.91
CA VAL A 94 9.77 -6.61 26.95
C VAL A 94 8.60 -7.21 27.72
N VAL A 95 8.49 -8.54 27.71
CA VAL A 95 7.43 -9.25 28.44
C VAL A 95 8.03 -9.87 29.71
N PRO A 96 7.53 -9.53 30.91
CA PRO A 96 7.98 -10.17 32.13
C PRO A 96 7.43 -11.61 32.18
N THR A 97 8.33 -12.60 32.07
CA THR A 97 8.05 -14.03 32.30
C THR A 97 8.65 -14.45 33.65
N GLN A 98 8.14 -15.53 34.26
CA GLN A 98 8.48 -15.95 35.63
C GLN A 98 10.00 -16.10 35.91
N ASP A 99 10.78 -16.60 34.94
CA ASP A 99 12.21 -16.90 35.18
C ASP A 99 13.19 -15.94 34.51
N THR A 100 12.84 -15.35 33.35
CA THR A 100 13.65 -14.33 32.65
C THR A 100 12.75 -13.40 31.80
N PRO A 101 12.97 -12.08 31.80
CA PRO A 101 12.27 -11.18 30.90
C PRO A 101 12.72 -11.43 29.45
N ILE A 102 11.78 -11.82 28.59
CA ILE A 102 12.05 -12.03 27.16
C ILE A 102 11.92 -10.66 26.49
N ALA A 103 13.04 -10.10 26.05
CA ALA A 103 13.04 -8.94 25.17
C ALA A 103 12.73 -9.44 23.74
N MET A 104 11.54 -9.10 23.25
CA MET A 104 11.17 -9.35 21.86
C MET A 104 11.85 -8.29 21.00
N ASP A 105 12.51 -8.69 19.91
CA ASP A 105 13.25 -7.73 19.05
C ASP A 105 12.34 -6.73 18.30
N TRP A 106 11.03 -6.97 18.37
CA TRP A 106 10.01 -6.23 17.65
C TRP A 106 9.58 -4.98 18.45
N PRO A 107 9.52 -3.79 17.80
CA PRO A 107 8.97 -2.59 18.40
C PRO A 107 7.43 -2.68 18.49
N TYR A 108 6.83 -1.86 19.35
CA TYR A 108 5.37 -1.82 19.55
C TYR A 108 4.61 -1.44 18.28
N ILE A 109 5.25 -0.65 17.40
CA ILE A 109 4.70 -0.19 16.12
C ILE A 109 5.73 -0.47 15.02
N GLN A 110 5.26 -1.00 13.88
CA GLN A 110 6.09 -1.31 12.72
C GLN A 110 5.44 -0.84 11.42
N GLY A 111 6.27 -0.51 10.43
CA GLY A 111 5.84 -0.30 9.05
C GLY A 111 5.02 0.96 8.79
N MET A 112 4.93 1.88 9.75
CA MET A 112 4.26 3.17 9.56
C MET A 112 5.23 4.21 8.98
N ALA A 113 4.69 5.19 8.26
CA ALA A 113 5.49 6.25 7.69
C ALA A 113 6.05 7.16 8.79
N VAL A 114 7.32 7.53 8.67
CA VAL A 114 8.02 8.39 9.62
C VAL A 114 8.63 9.55 8.87
N ASP A 115 8.53 10.75 9.42
CA ASP A 115 9.23 11.92 8.88
C ASP A 115 10.74 11.88 9.17
N LYS A 116 11.48 12.92 8.75
CA LYS A 116 12.92 13.02 8.99
C LYS A 116 13.25 13.24 10.47
N GLU A 117 12.29 13.73 11.25
CA GLU A 117 12.42 14.03 12.66
C GLU A 117 12.12 12.79 13.55
N GLY A 118 11.57 11.73 12.96
CA GLY A 118 11.22 10.49 13.63
C GLY A 118 9.76 10.41 14.09
N GLU A 119 8.90 11.35 13.69
CA GLU A 119 7.48 11.37 14.05
C GLU A 119 6.62 10.59 13.05
N LEU A 120 5.52 10.03 13.54
CA LEU A 120 4.61 9.23 12.73
C LEU A 120 3.76 10.10 11.81
N LEU A 121 3.69 9.68 10.55
CA LEU A 121 2.88 10.28 9.51
C LEU A 121 1.70 9.38 9.17
N ASP A 122 0.58 10.00 8.88
CA ASP A 122 -0.62 9.32 8.41
C ASP A 122 -0.60 9.10 6.88
N PRO A 123 -1.55 8.35 6.29
CA PRO A 123 -1.58 8.08 4.85
C PRO A 123 -1.82 9.32 3.98
N PHE A 124 -2.18 10.44 4.58
CA PHE A 124 -2.36 11.74 3.94
C PHE A 124 -1.11 12.62 4.06
N GLY A 125 -0.09 12.18 4.79
CA GLY A 125 1.17 12.89 5.00
C GLY A 125 1.16 13.88 6.16
N ASN A 126 0.12 13.86 7.00
CA ASN A 126 -0.01 14.72 8.18
C ASN A 126 0.52 13.99 9.41
N ARG A 127 0.91 14.75 10.44
CA ARG A 127 1.44 14.19 11.69
C ARG A 127 0.28 13.73 12.60
N TYR A 128 0.54 12.69 13.37
CA TYR A 128 -0.36 12.32 14.47
C TYR A 128 -0.17 13.25 15.67
N ILE A 129 -1.28 13.65 16.28
CA ILE A 129 -1.31 14.40 17.54
C ILE A 129 -1.58 13.42 18.67
N TYR A 130 -0.67 13.39 19.63
CA TYR A 130 -0.75 12.52 20.81
C TYR A 130 -0.76 13.34 22.09
N ASP A 131 -1.69 13.01 22.99
CA ASP A 131 -1.73 13.59 24.33
C ASP A 131 -1.21 12.56 25.35
N PRO A 132 -0.05 12.80 25.98
CA PRO A 132 0.57 11.87 26.94
C PRO A 132 -0.27 11.63 28.20
N ASN A 133 -1.10 12.60 28.60
CA ASN A 133 -1.86 12.52 29.85
C ASN A 133 -3.12 11.67 29.67
N THR A 134 -3.75 11.77 28.49
CA THR A 134 -5.00 11.04 28.20
C THR A 134 -4.77 9.78 27.37
N GLY A 135 -3.59 9.62 26.78
CA GLY A 135 -3.27 8.52 25.85
C GLY A 135 -4.05 8.58 24.53
N ARG A 136 -4.71 9.71 24.25
CA ARG A 136 -5.54 9.89 23.04
C ARG A 136 -4.68 10.25 21.85
N ILE A 137 -5.04 9.68 20.70
CA ILE A 137 -4.37 9.89 19.41
C ILE A 137 -5.40 10.42 18.43
N LYS A 138 -5.04 11.48 17.72
CA LYS A 138 -5.84 12.11 16.66
C LYS A 138 -4.98 12.36 15.43
N THR A 139 -5.60 12.43 14.27
CA THR A 139 -4.96 12.93 13.05
C THR A 139 -5.27 14.43 12.89
N GLU A 140 -4.35 15.15 12.26
CA GLU A 140 -4.56 16.54 11.80
C GLU A 140 -5.34 16.60 10.47
N THR A 141 -5.57 15.44 9.82
CA THR A 141 -6.32 15.38 8.57
C THR A 141 -7.78 15.80 8.77
N LYS A 142 -8.14 16.93 8.13
CA LYS A 142 -9.49 17.51 8.16
C LYS A 142 -10.55 16.48 7.74
N GLY A 143 -11.61 16.38 8.54
CA GLY A 143 -12.72 15.45 8.31
C GLY A 143 -12.60 14.11 9.03
N TYR A 144 -11.44 13.79 9.63
CA TYR A 144 -11.20 12.56 10.39
C TYR A 144 -10.82 12.81 11.85
N GLU A 145 -11.04 14.02 12.35
CA GLU A 145 -10.66 14.49 13.69
C GLU A 145 -11.33 13.72 14.84
N ILE A 146 -12.49 13.12 14.57
CA ILE A 146 -13.32 12.40 15.54
C ILE A 146 -13.02 10.90 15.64
N TRP A 147 -12.18 10.38 14.75
CA TRP A 147 -11.91 8.95 14.66
C TRP A 147 -10.84 8.47 15.61
#